data_AF-A0A067F8J9-F1
#
_entry.id   AF-A0A067F8J9-F1
#
_cell.length_a   1.000
_cell.length_b   1.000
_cell.length_c   1.000
_cell.angle_alpha   90.00
_cell.angle_beta   90.00
_cell.angle_gamma   90.00
#
_symmetry.space_group_name_H-M   'P 1'
#
loop_
_entity.id
_entity.type
_entity.pdbx_description
1 polymer ?
#
loop_
_entity_poly.entity_id
_entity_poly.type
_entity_poly.pdbx_seq_one_letter_code
_entity_poly.pdbx_strand_id
1 'polypeptide(L)'
;MHSFGYRANALLTFAVTILALMCTIGSLSDNLNTPSPSAQIEILNINWFQKQPHGNDEVSLTLNITADLQSLFTWNTKQLFIFVAAEYETPKNALNQVSLWDAIIPAKEFAKFSIHTSNKYRFIDQV
;
A
#
# COMPACT_ATOMS: atom_id res chain seq x y z
N MET A 1 -4.74 -39.28 -42.61
CA MET A 1 -3.40 -38.90 -42.12
C MET A 1 -3.55 -37.84 -41.04
N HIS A 2 -3.49 -38.21 -39.76
CA HIS A 2 -3.24 -37.25 -38.67
C HIS A 2 -1.88 -37.60 -38.10
N SER A 3 -0.84 -36.85 -38.50
CA SER A 3 0.48 -36.99 -37.89
C SER A 3 0.41 -36.59 -36.41
N PHE A 4 1.23 -37.22 -35.59
CA PHE A 4 1.39 -36.90 -34.17
C PHE A 4 1.57 -35.39 -33.94
N GLY A 5 2.31 -34.71 -34.83
CA GLY A 5 2.52 -33.26 -34.78
C GLY A 5 1.24 -32.43 -34.92
N TYR A 6 0.27 -32.84 -35.75
CA TYR A 6 -1.00 -32.12 -35.89
C TYR A 6 -1.87 -32.21 -34.63
N ARG A 7 -1.84 -33.37 -33.95
CA ARG A 7 -2.57 -33.55 -32.68
C ARG A 7 -1.93 -32.73 -31.56
N ALA A 8 -0.60 -32.72 -31.50
CA ALA A 8 0.14 -31.90 -30.55
C ALA A 8 -0.12 -30.40 -30.77
N ASN A 9 -0.11 -29.94 -32.03
CA ASN A 9 -0.40 -28.55 -32.37
C ASN A 9 -1.83 -28.12 -31.98
N ALA A 10 -2.82 -29.00 -32.18
CA ALA A 10 -4.20 -28.74 -31.77
C ALA A 10 -4.32 -28.58 -30.25
N LEU A 11 -3.67 -29.46 -29.48
CA LEU A 11 -3.69 -29.40 -28.02
C LEU A 11 -2.97 -28.16 -27.48
N LEU A 12 -1.83 -27.81 -28.08
CA LEU A 12 -1.07 -26.61 -27.73
C LEU A 12 -1.86 -25.34 -28.04
N THR A 13 -2.45 -25.25 -29.24
CA THR A 13 -3.25 -24.08 -29.63
C THR A 13 -4.45 -23.92 -28.69
N PHE A 14 -5.13 -25.02 -28.35
CA PHE A 14 -6.24 -25.01 -27.40
C PHE A 14 -5.80 -24.51 -26.01
N ALA A 15 -4.69 -25.01 -25.48
CA ALA A 15 -4.15 -24.57 -24.19
C ALA A 15 -3.80 -23.08 -24.19
N VAL A 16 -3.14 -22.59 -25.26
CA VAL A 16 -2.79 -21.17 -25.40
C VAL A 16 -4.05 -20.31 -25.52
N THR A 17 -5.08 -20.75 -26.23
CA THR A 17 -6.35 -19.99 -26.32
C THR A 17 -7.08 -19.88 -24.99
N ILE A 18 -7.11 -20.94 -24.17
CA ILE A 18 -7.69 -20.89 -22.82
C ILE A 18 -6.89 -19.93 -21.95
N LEU A 19 -5.56 -20.01 -21.99
CA LEU A 19 -4.70 -19.12 -21.22
C LEU A 19 -4.92 -17.66 -21.62
N ALA A 20 -4.97 -17.37 -22.93
CA ALA A 20 -5.25 -16.03 -23.44
C ALA A 20 -6.62 -15.51 -22.95
N LEU A 21 -7.66 -16.35 -22.97
CA LEU A 21 -8.99 -15.99 -22.46
C LEU A 21 -8.99 -15.73 -20.94
N MET A 22 -8.28 -16.54 -20.16
CA MET A 22 -8.14 -16.31 -18.71
C MET A 22 -7.40 -15.01 -18.42
N CYS A 23 -6.34 -14.71 -19.18
CA CYS A 23 -5.59 -13.45 -19.06
C CYS A 23 -6.46 -12.23 -19.42
N THR A 24 -7.28 -12.31 -20.48
CA THR A 24 -8.16 -11.20 -20.86
C THR A 24 -9.24 -10.96 -19.81
N ILE A 25 -9.87 -12.03 -19.28
CA ILE A 25 -10.86 -11.92 -18.20
C ILE A 25 -10.24 -11.32 -16.93
N GLY A 26 -9.03 -11.77 -16.55
CA GLY A 26 -8.30 -11.22 -15.40
C GLY A 26 -8.03 -9.72 -15.55
N SER A 27 -7.52 -9.31 -16.72
CA SER A 27 -7.23 -7.89 -17.00
C SER A 27 -8.49 -7.02 -17.05
N LEU A 28 -9.60 -7.52 -17.60
CA LEU A 28 -10.88 -6.83 -17.60
C LEU A 28 -11.45 -6.69 -16.18
N SER A 29 -11.28 -7.72 -15.33
CA SER A 29 -11.78 -7.70 -13.95
C SER A 29 -11.12 -6.62 -13.10
N ASP A 30 -9.86 -6.27 -13.35
CA ASP A 30 -9.17 -5.19 -12.64
C ASP A 30 -9.76 -3.81 -12.99
N ASN A 31 -10.20 -3.62 -14.24
CA ASN A 31 -10.83 -2.37 -14.69
C ASN A 31 -12.26 -2.17 -14.15
N LEU A 32 -12.92 -3.25 -13.71
CA LEU A 32 -14.27 -3.20 -13.14
C LEU A 32 -14.27 -3.00 -11.61
N ASN A 33 -13.13 -3.18 -10.94
CA ASN A 33 -12.99 -2.88 -9.52
C ASN A 33 -12.68 -1.41 -9.33
N THR A 34 -13.67 -0.61 -8.94
CA THR A 34 -13.46 0.77 -8.47
C THR A 34 -13.16 0.72 -6.96
N PRO A 35 -11.91 0.94 -6.52
CA PRO A 35 -11.59 0.90 -5.10
C PRO A 35 -12.14 2.14 -4.40
N SER A 36 -12.78 1.94 -3.25
CA SER A 36 -13.22 3.01 -2.35
C SER A 36 -12.60 2.81 -0.97
N PRO A 37 -11.28 3.07 -0.81
CA PRO A 37 -10.64 2.98 0.49
C PRO A 37 -11.01 4.20 1.35
N SER A 38 -11.10 4.00 2.67
CA SER A 38 -11.26 5.08 3.63
C SER A 38 -10.16 5.01 4.66
N ALA A 39 -9.52 6.14 4.97
CA ALA A 39 -8.50 6.22 6.00
C ALA A 39 -8.64 7.54 6.75
N GLN A 40 -8.57 7.46 8.08
CA GLN A 40 -8.62 8.58 8.99
C GLN A 40 -7.45 8.46 9.96
N ILE A 41 -6.71 9.54 10.12
CA ILE A 41 -5.55 9.63 10.99
C ILE A 41 -5.79 10.79 11.94
N GLU A 42 -5.73 10.51 13.24
CA GLU A 42 -5.85 11.50 14.29
C GLU A 42 -4.59 11.52 15.14
N ILE A 43 -4.12 12.73 15.46
CA ILE A 43 -3.01 12.92 16.37
C ILE A 43 -3.61 12.99 17.78
N LEU A 44 -3.33 11.98 18.60
CA LEU A 44 -3.86 11.91 19.95
C LEU A 44 -3.01 12.71 20.94
N ASN A 45 -1.68 12.60 20.83
CA ASN A 45 -0.77 13.25 21.77
C ASN A 45 0.58 13.56 21.11
N ILE A 46 1.20 14.65 21.56
CA ILE A 46 2.59 14.99 21.28
C ILE A 46 3.39 14.56 22.51
N ASN A 47 4.12 13.47 22.40
CA ASN A 47 4.81 12.87 23.53
C ASN A 47 5.97 13.77 24.00
N TRP A 48 6.75 14.26 23.04
CA TRP A 48 7.82 15.21 23.30
C TRP A 48 8.24 15.93 22.02
N PHE A 49 8.79 17.12 22.23
CA PHE A 49 9.39 17.98 21.22
C PHE A 49 10.77 18.40 21.75
N GLN A 50 11.84 17.96 21.09
CA GLN A 50 13.20 18.28 21.53
C GLN A 50 14.07 18.71 20.37
N LYS A 51 14.95 19.68 20.65
CA LYS A 51 16.00 20.07 19.72
C LYS A 51 17.22 19.20 19.96
N GLN A 52 17.65 18.49 18.93
CA GLN A 52 18.86 17.68 18.99
C GLN A 52 20.11 18.57 19.13
N PRO A 53 21.19 18.08 19.76
CA PRO A 53 22.46 18.81 19.86
C PRO A 53 23.04 19.23 18.50
N HIS A 54 22.70 18.48 17.44
CA HIS A 54 23.10 18.76 16.06
C HIS A 54 22.21 19.79 15.34
N GLY A 55 21.24 20.40 16.02
CA GLY A 55 20.42 21.50 15.52
C GLY A 55 19.08 21.10 14.92
N ASN A 56 18.83 19.81 14.67
CA ASN A 56 17.57 19.31 14.13
C ASN A 56 16.49 19.24 15.21
N ASP A 57 15.25 19.59 14.86
CA ASP A 57 14.11 19.43 15.77
C ASP A 57 13.49 18.04 15.56
N GLU A 58 13.23 17.34 16.66
CA GLU A 58 12.65 16.00 16.65
C GLU A 58 11.36 15.96 17.46
N VAL A 59 10.35 15.30 16.89
CA VAL A 59 9.03 15.17 17.49
C VAL A 59 8.65 13.70 17.63
N SER A 60 8.07 13.34 18.77
CA SER A 60 7.36 12.07 18.92
C SER A 60 5.87 12.31 19.06
N LEU A 61 5.10 11.61 18.23
CA LEU A 61 3.66 11.72 18.13
C LEU A 61 3.02 10.37 18.43
N THR A 62 1.88 10.40 19.11
CA THR A 62 0.98 9.25 19.25
C THR A 62 -0.20 9.43 18.29
N LEU A 63 -0.37 8.47 17.39
CA LEU A 63 -1.34 8.49 16.31
C LEU A 63 -2.43 7.44 16.57
N ASN A 64 -3.66 7.80 16.20
CA ASN A 64 -4.77 6.88 16.00
C ASN A 64 -5.03 6.74 14.51
N ILE A 65 -4.80 5.55 13.96
CA ILE A 65 -4.95 5.27 12.54
C ILE A 65 -6.13 4.33 12.40
N THR A 66 -7.20 4.78 11.76
CA THR A 66 -8.36 3.98 11.42
C THR A 66 -8.49 3.91 9.91
N ALA A 67 -8.48 2.70 9.35
CA ALA A 67 -8.55 2.51 7.90
C ALA A 67 -9.44 1.33 7.53
N ASP A 68 -10.17 1.48 6.43
CA ASP A 68 -10.92 0.45 5.72
C ASP A 68 -10.37 0.34 4.30
N LEU A 69 -9.46 -0.61 4.11
CA LEU A 69 -8.73 -0.85 2.87
C LEU A 69 -9.19 -2.14 2.17
N GLN A 70 -10.31 -2.72 2.62
CA GLN A 70 -10.82 -3.99 2.08
C GLN A 70 -11.12 -3.92 0.58
N SER A 71 -11.45 -2.73 0.07
CA SER A 71 -11.73 -2.47 -1.35
C SER A 71 -10.49 -2.53 -2.24
N LEU A 72 -9.27 -2.44 -1.67
CA LEU A 72 -8.01 -2.56 -2.42
C LEU A 72 -7.62 -4.02 -2.69
N PHE A 73 -8.22 -4.97 -1.98
CA PHE A 73 -7.99 -6.39 -2.19
C PHE A 73 -8.85 -6.91 -3.34
N THR A 74 -8.24 -7.12 -4.51
CA THR A 74 -8.83 -7.83 -5.65
C THR A 74 -8.36 -9.29 -5.69
N TRP A 75 -8.79 -10.06 -6.70
CA TRP A 75 -8.32 -11.43 -6.93
C TRP A 75 -6.78 -11.53 -7.07
N ASN A 76 -6.15 -10.50 -7.61
CA ASN A 76 -4.71 -10.47 -7.86
C ASN A 76 -3.90 -9.85 -6.69
N THR A 77 -4.51 -9.00 -5.87
CA THR A 77 -3.81 -8.34 -4.75
C THR A 77 -3.50 -9.32 -3.62
N LYS A 78 -2.22 -9.65 -3.43
CA LYS A 78 -1.77 -10.59 -2.38
C LYS A 78 -1.40 -9.93 -1.07
N GLN A 79 -0.92 -8.70 -1.10
CA GLN A 79 -0.49 -7.94 0.08
C GLN A 79 -0.61 -6.44 -0.19
N LEU A 80 -0.82 -5.66 0.87
CA LEU A 80 -0.73 -4.21 0.82
C LEU A 80 0.43 -3.74 1.68
N PHE A 81 1.26 -2.85 1.15
CA PHE A 81 2.24 -2.09 1.91
C PHE A 81 1.68 -0.69 2.13
N ILE A 82 1.46 -0.33 3.39
CA ILE A 82 0.91 0.97 3.77
C ILE A 82 1.91 1.72 4.64
N PHE A 83 1.93 3.04 4.48
CA PHE A 83 2.73 3.91 5.33
C PHE A 83 2.01 5.23 5.55
N VAL A 84 2.28 5.85 6.69
CA VAL A 84 1.86 7.21 7.03
C VAL A 84 3.05 8.11 6.83
N ALA A 85 2.87 9.18 6.05
CA ALA A 85 3.88 10.21 5.86
C ALA A 85 3.38 11.55 6.40
N ALA A 86 4.27 12.29 7.05
CA ALA A 86 4.09 13.70 7.34
C ALA A 86 4.75 14.51 6.23
N GLU A 87 3.96 15.39 5.63
CA GLU A 87 4.41 16.33 4.61
C GLU A 87 4.33 17.75 5.15
N TYR A 88 5.41 18.51 4.99
CA TYR A 88 5.51 19.87 5.48
C TYR A 88 6.43 20.70 4.59
N GLU A 89 6.21 22.01 4.59
CA GLU A 89 6.99 22.97 3.81
C GLU A 89 7.90 23.77 4.75
N THR A 90 9.12 24.07 4.32
CA THR A 90 10.04 24.97 5.02
C THR A 90 10.55 26.04 4.06
N PRO A 91 11.09 27.18 4.55
CA PRO A 91 11.64 28.21 3.66
C PRO A 91 12.76 27.72 2.73
N LYS A 92 13.42 26.60 3.08
CA LYS A 92 14.50 25.99 2.31
C LYS A 92 14.01 24.91 1.33
N ASN A 93 12.88 24.26 1.62
CA ASN A 93 12.37 23.17 0.80
C ASN A 93 10.84 23.21 0.70
N ALA A 94 10.35 23.16 -0.54
CA ALA A 94 8.93 23.19 -0.85
C ALA A 94 8.19 21.89 -0.51
N LEU A 95 8.91 20.76 -0.35
CA LEU A 95 8.29 19.50 0.05
C LEU A 95 9.28 18.66 0.87
N ASN A 96 9.04 18.57 2.18
CA ASN A 96 9.68 17.60 3.06
C ASN A 96 8.68 16.50 3.39
N GLN A 97 9.04 15.24 3.14
CA GLN A 97 8.21 14.07 3.43
C GLN A 97 8.96 13.11 4.34
N VAL A 98 8.38 12.82 5.51
CA VAL A 98 8.95 11.87 6.48
C VAL A 98 7.95 10.77 6.76
N SER A 99 8.34 9.51 6.56
CA SER A 99 7.52 8.37 6.97
C SER A 99 7.48 8.29 8.50
N LEU A 100 6.29 8.21 9.09
CA LEU A 100 6.10 8.09 10.53
C LEU A 100 5.86 6.65 10.96
N TRP A 101 5.17 5.87 10.13
CA TRP A 101 4.76 4.50 10.43
C TRP A 101 4.51 3.73 9.15
N ASP A 102 4.75 2.42 9.19
CA ASP A 102 4.52 1.49 8.08
C ASP A 102 4.00 0.15 8.58
N ALA A 103 3.20 -0.52 7.74
CA ALA A 103 2.77 -1.88 7.96
C ALA A 103 2.50 -2.63 6.66
N ILE A 104 2.54 -3.96 6.77
CA ILE A 104 2.17 -4.88 5.70
C ILE A 104 0.87 -5.56 6.11
N ILE A 105 -0.16 -5.44 5.27
CA ILE A 105 -1.43 -6.14 5.44
C ILE A 105 -1.41 -7.38 4.56
N PRO A 106 -1.36 -8.59 5.14
CA PRO A 106 -1.19 -9.83 4.38
C PRO A 106 -2.48 -10.34 3.73
N ALA A 107 -3.65 -9.93 4.24
CA ALA A 107 -4.93 -10.41 3.73
C ALA A 107 -6.07 -9.41 3.97
N LYS A 108 -7.14 -9.55 3.18
CA LYS A 108 -8.34 -8.70 3.23
C LYS A 108 -9.00 -8.64 4.62
N GLU A 109 -8.93 -9.73 5.38
CA GLU A 109 -9.49 -9.83 6.73
C GLU A 109 -8.86 -8.82 7.70
N PHE A 110 -7.58 -8.50 7.50
CA PHE A 110 -6.84 -7.54 8.30
C PHE A 110 -6.86 -6.11 7.73
N ALA A 111 -7.55 -5.90 6.60
CA ALA A 111 -7.53 -4.63 5.88
C ALA A 111 -8.44 -3.55 6.50
N LYS A 112 -9.25 -3.94 7.48
CA LYS A 112 -10.05 -3.02 8.29
C LYS A 112 -9.53 -3.05 9.72
N PHE A 113 -8.93 -1.95 10.16
CA PHE A 113 -8.30 -1.89 11.46
C PHE A 113 -8.35 -0.48 12.05
N SER A 114 -8.22 -0.41 13.36
CA SER A 114 -8.00 0.80 14.13
C SER A 114 -6.87 0.52 15.12
N ILE A 115 -5.80 1.30 15.04
CA ILE A 115 -4.60 1.11 15.85
C ILE A 115 -4.18 2.41 16.52
N HIS A 116 -3.72 2.27 17.76
CA HIS A 116 -3.09 3.33 18.52
C HIS A 116 -1.60 3.03 18.60
N THR A 117 -0.78 3.87 17.96
CA THR A 117 0.66 3.63 17.88
C THR A 117 1.44 4.94 17.89
N SER A 118 2.64 4.91 18.45
CA SER A 118 3.59 6.02 18.34
C SER A 118 4.30 5.98 16.98
N ASN A 119 4.87 7.11 16.56
CA ASN A 119 5.74 7.15 15.39
C ASN A 119 6.88 6.11 15.52
N LYS A 120 7.00 5.23 14.52
CA LYS A 120 8.03 4.19 14.43
C LYS A 120 9.36 4.78 13.96
N TYR A 121 9.29 5.70 13.00
CA TYR A 121 10.45 6.44 12.51
C TYR A 121 10.49 7.83 13.12
N ARG A 122 11.70 8.36 13.25
CA ARG A 122 11.95 9.66 13.88
C ARG A 122 11.43 10.76 12.97
N PHE A 123 10.54 11.60 13.51
CA PHE A 123 10.08 12.78 12.81
C PHE A 123 11.07 13.91 13.06
N ILE A 124 12.03 14.06 12.14
CA ILE A 124 13.11 15.03 12.24
C ILE A 124 12.95 16.05 11.12
N ASP A 125 12.99 17.33 11.48
CA ASP A 125 13.17 18.41 10.51
C ASP A 125 14.67 18.59 10.25
N GLN A 126 15.08 18.36 9.01
CA GLN A 126 16.45 18.63 8.57
C GLN A 126 16.54 20.09 8.18
N VAL A 127 17.07 20.91 9.08
CA VAL A 127 17.28 22.33 8.88
C VAL A 127 18.34 22.59 7.82
#